data_AF-A0A2I2DUL2-F1
#
_entry.id   AF-A0A2I2DUL2-F1
#
_cell.length_a   1.000
_cell.length_b   1.000
_cell.length_c   1.000
_cell.angle_alpha   90.00
_cell.angle_beta   90.00
_cell.angle_gamma   90.00
#
_symmetry.space_group_name_H-M   'P 1'
#
loop_
_entity.id
_entity.type
_entity.pdbx_description
1 polymer ?
#
loop_
_entity_poly.entity_id
_entity_poly.type
_entity_poly.pdbx_seq_one_letter_code
_entity_poly.pdbx_strand_id
1 'polypeptide(L)'
;MRKIGIIFLVIILNGCKENLPGFDFESFKNTKAYDLAIAVKNENLGEIERILEKDESLVDYLDPEFGHSLLMLSVANNLQKSVSKLLEFGADPNKKSEPPSNMNNEVTTAVFIASDKAYKRNCETDILELLVKHGGKIDDKIDVKYLNSNYITKETPLMIAIKSDCIDLVKKIVELGADINGYNYINGKGPLANCIVHDNLDILEYLIIERKAEIPSYIFVRPSHNNTPRQELTIIEFLNEQKYPENSKNDLHRKRIINYIENR
;
A
#
# COMPACT_ATOMS: atom_id res chain seq x y z
N MET A 1 3.95 50.89 37.50
CA MET A 1 4.79 50.25 36.47
C MET A 1 4.69 48.73 36.62
N ARG A 2 3.73 48.09 35.93
CA ARG A 2 3.59 46.63 35.89
C ARG A 2 4.20 46.14 34.58
N LYS A 3 5.27 45.34 34.66
CA LYS A 3 5.93 44.73 33.50
C LYS A 3 4.99 43.66 32.93
N ILE A 4 4.45 43.90 31.73
CA ILE A 4 3.78 42.89 30.93
C ILE A 4 4.89 42.12 30.21
N GLY A 5 5.21 40.94 30.71
CA GLY A 5 6.10 40.00 30.03
C GLY A 5 5.33 39.33 28.90
N ILE A 6 5.67 39.66 27.66
CA ILE A 6 5.18 38.97 26.47
C ILE A 6 5.90 37.61 26.43
N ILE A 7 5.17 36.55 26.77
CA ILE A 7 5.62 35.17 26.57
C ILE A 7 5.38 34.84 25.10
N PHE A 8 6.45 34.86 24.30
CA PHE A 8 6.45 34.23 22.98
C PHE A 8 6.36 32.72 23.18
N LEU A 9 5.14 32.18 23.08
CA LEU A 9 4.90 30.76 22.97
C LEU A 9 5.37 30.33 21.57
N VAL A 10 6.63 29.88 21.46
CA VAL A 10 7.13 29.24 20.25
C VAL A 10 6.39 27.91 20.13
N ILE A 11 5.29 27.92 19.38
CA ILE A 11 4.60 26.72 18.93
C ILE A 11 5.56 26.07 17.92
N ILE A 12 6.39 25.16 18.42
CA ILE A 12 7.11 24.22 17.56
C ILE A 12 6.02 23.38 16.90
N LEU A 13 5.69 23.73 15.66
CA LEU A 13 4.95 22.88 14.74
C LEU A 13 5.84 21.67 14.43
N ASN A 14 6.01 20.77 15.40
CA ASN A 14 6.41 19.40 15.10
C ASN A 14 5.21 18.80 14.38
N GLY A 15 5.21 18.93 13.05
CA GLY A 15 4.35 18.12 12.21
C GLY A 15 4.58 16.67 12.62
N CYS A 16 3.55 16.04 13.17
CA CYS A 16 3.62 14.64 13.58
C CYS A 16 3.94 13.79 12.34
N LYS A 17 5.23 13.55 12.10
CA LYS A 17 5.65 12.32 11.44
C LYS A 17 5.24 11.21 12.40
N GLU A 18 4.02 10.66 12.23
CA GLU A 18 3.67 9.38 12.85
C GLU A 18 4.85 8.43 12.61
N ASN A 19 5.47 8.03 13.71
CA ASN A 19 6.61 7.15 13.68
C ASN A 19 6.10 5.81 13.12
N LEU A 20 6.76 5.30 12.07
CA LEU A 20 6.54 3.94 11.58
C LEU A 20 7.65 3.09 12.23
N PRO A 21 7.42 2.51 13.43
CA PRO A 21 8.49 1.99 14.27
C PRO A 21 9.35 0.88 13.63
N GLY A 22 8.95 0.30 12.49
CA GLY A 22 9.73 -0.69 11.73
C GLY A 22 10.46 -0.17 10.48
N PHE A 23 10.37 1.13 10.16
CA PHE A 23 11.00 1.71 8.96
C PHE A 23 12.02 2.80 9.31
N ASP A 24 12.62 2.71 10.50
CA ASP A 24 13.75 3.54 10.91
C ASP A 24 15.07 2.79 10.67
N PHE A 25 16.05 3.50 10.12
CA PHE A 25 17.39 2.99 9.84
C PHE A 25 18.17 2.61 11.11
N GLU A 26 17.74 3.06 12.29
CA GLU A 26 18.31 2.60 13.56
C GLU A 26 18.13 1.09 13.79
N SER A 27 17.21 0.41 13.10
CA SER A 27 17.08 -1.06 13.17
C SER A 27 18.33 -1.81 12.69
N PHE A 28 19.19 -1.15 11.90
CA PHE A 28 20.47 -1.68 11.45
C PHE A 28 21.60 -1.44 12.45
N LYS A 29 21.35 -0.79 13.59
CA LYS A 29 22.39 -0.46 14.56
C LYS A 29 23.07 -1.73 15.08
N ASN A 30 24.40 -1.69 15.15
CA ASN A 30 25.25 -2.82 15.51
C ASN A 30 25.22 -4.00 14.51
N THR A 31 24.76 -3.78 13.27
CA THR A 31 24.86 -4.75 12.17
C THR A 31 26.01 -4.40 11.23
N LYS A 32 26.42 -5.35 10.39
CA LYS A 32 27.42 -5.13 9.34
C LYS A 32 26.96 -4.14 8.25
N ALA A 33 25.66 -3.90 8.13
CA ALA A 33 25.07 -3.00 7.13
C ALA A 33 24.75 -1.61 7.69
N TYR A 34 25.13 -1.30 8.94
CA TYR A 34 24.79 -0.01 9.57
C TYR A 34 25.35 1.20 8.82
N ASP A 35 26.62 1.16 8.39
CA ASP A 35 27.22 2.27 7.65
C ASP A 35 26.48 2.50 6.31
N LEU A 36 26.06 1.40 5.65
CA LEU A 36 25.24 1.47 4.45
C LEU A 36 23.86 2.08 4.76
N ALA A 37 23.24 1.69 5.88
CA ALA A 37 21.96 2.25 6.32
C ALA A 37 22.03 3.77 6.54
N ILE A 38 23.10 4.27 7.14
CA ILE A 38 23.32 5.71 7.33
C ILE A 38 23.59 6.43 6.00
N ALA A 39 24.35 5.81 5.10
CA ALA A 39 24.57 6.36 3.75
C ALA A 39 23.25 6.46 2.97
N VAL A 40 22.41 5.42 3.02
CA VAL A 40 21.08 5.35 2.41
C VAL A 40 20.14 6.40 3.00
N LYS A 41 20.05 6.49 4.34
CA LYS A 41 19.22 7.48 5.06
C LYS A 41 19.49 8.92 4.63
N ASN A 42 20.76 9.23 4.38
CA ASN A 42 21.23 10.56 4.00
C ASN A 42 21.26 10.78 2.47
N GLU A 43 20.82 9.82 1.67
CA GLU A 43 20.98 9.78 0.20
C GLU A 43 22.41 10.09 -0.27
N ASN A 44 23.42 9.65 0.50
CA ASN A 44 24.83 9.85 0.14
C ASN A 44 25.27 8.79 -0.88
N LEU A 45 24.94 9.03 -2.14
CA LEU A 45 25.12 8.07 -3.24
C LEU A 45 26.57 7.59 -3.41
N GLY A 46 27.55 8.48 -3.21
CA GLY A 46 28.96 8.10 -3.32
C GLY A 46 29.41 7.16 -2.21
N GLU A 47 28.86 7.32 -0.99
CA GLU A 47 29.16 6.41 0.11
C GLU A 47 28.43 5.08 -0.03
N ILE A 48 27.19 5.08 -0.54
CA ILE A 48 26.46 3.85 -0.90
C ILE A 48 27.28 3.03 -1.90
N GLU A 49 27.73 3.66 -2.97
CA GLU A 49 28.57 3.06 -4.01
C GLU A 49 29.88 2.52 -3.42
N ARG A 50 30.63 3.36 -2.67
CA ARG A 50 31.89 2.94 -2.04
C ARG A 50 31.75 1.77 -1.06
N ILE A 51 30.59 1.61 -0.43
CA ILE A 51 30.33 0.49 0.49
C ILE A 51 29.95 -0.76 -0.30
N LEU A 52 29.03 -0.65 -1.26
CA LEU A 52 28.55 -1.80 -2.04
C LEU A 52 29.62 -2.35 -3.01
N GLU A 53 30.51 -1.52 -3.54
CA GLU A 53 31.68 -1.99 -4.31
C GLU A 53 32.64 -2.84 -3.46
N LYS A 54 32.67 -2.65 -2.14
CA LYS A 54 33.52 -3.43 -1.23
C LYS A 54 32.84 -4.71 -0.75
N ASP A 55 31.53 -4.68 -0.56
CA ASP A 55 30.74 -5.83 -0.12
C ASP A 55 29.31 -5.75 -0.68
N GLU A 56 29.12 -6.32 -1.87
CA GLU A 56 27.81 -6.40 -2.55
C GLU A 56 26.79 -7.22 -1.75
N SER A 57 27.25 -8.09 -0.83
CA SER A 57 26.34 -8.93 -0.02
C SER A 57 25.47 -8.14 0.95
N LEU A 58 25.73 -6.84 1.12
CA LEU A 58 24.97 -5.95 1.98
C LEU A 58 23.68 -5.43 1.34
N VAL A 59 23.55 -5.47 0.01
CA VAL A 59 22.47 -4.78 -0.72
C VAL A 59 21.07 -5.25 -0.30
N ASP A 60 20.91 -6.56 -0.05
CA ASP A 60 19.67 -7.20 0.40
C ASP A 60 19.72 -7.65 1.87
N TYR A 61 20.67 -7.12 2.66
CA TYR A 61 20.74 -7.41 4.09
C TYR A 61 19.44 -6.97 4.78
N LEU A 62 18.83 -7.88 5.53
CA LEU A 62 17.63 -7.62 6.33
C LEU A 62 18.02 -7.20 7.74
N ASP A 63 17.38 -6.17 8.26
CA ASP A 63 17.56 -5.79 9.65
C ASP A 63 17.04 -6.89 10.59
N PRO A 64 17.71 -7.14 11.73
CA PRO A 64 17.35 -8.24 12.63
C PRO A 64 16.10 -7.98 13.48
N GLU A 65 15.61 -6.74 13.56
CA GLU A 65 14.50 -6.36 14.44
C GLU A 65 13.15 -6.54 13.75
N PHE A 66 13.06 -6.17 12.48
CA PHE A 66 11.83 -6.16 11.68
C PHE A 66 11.94 -7.01 10.41
N GLY A 67 13.15 -7.38 10.01
CA GLY A 67 13.38 -8.20 8.81
C GLY A 67 13.20 -7.41 7.51
N HIS A 68 13.40 -6.10 7.49
CA HIS A 68 13.27 -5.24 6.31
C HIS A 68 14.61 -5.00 5.62
N SER A 69 14.60 -4.88 4.30
CA SER A 69 15.79 -4.46 3.53
C SER A 69 15.91 -2.93 3.49
N LEU A 70 17.11 -2.44 3.16
CA LEU A 70 17.32 -1.01 2.95
C LEU A 70 16.51 -0.45 1.78
N LEU A 71 16.18 -1.28 0.78
CA LEU A 71 15.27 -0.90 -0.30
C LEU A 71 13.86 -0.61 0.25
N MET A 72 13.32 -1.47 1.12
CA MET A 72 12.02 -1.25 1.78
C MET A 72 12.00 0.03 2.62
N LEU A 73 13.02 0.26 3.45
CA LEU A 73 13.15 1.48 4.25
C LEU A 73 13.25 2.73 3.36
N SER A 74 13.99 2.66 2.27
CA SER A 74 14.13 3.78 1.31
C SER A 74 12.80 4.13 0.67
N VAL A 75 11.98 3.14 0.30
CA VAL A 75 10.64 3.35 -0.25
C VAL A 75 9.71 3.98 0.78
N ALA A 76 9.66 3.44 2.00
CA ALA A 76 8.80 3.95 3.08
C ALA A 76 9.16 5.40 3.48
N ASN A 77 10.44 5.78 3.36
CA ASN A 77 10.93 7.12 3.68
C ASN A 77 10.99 8.07 2.46
N ASN A 78 10.48 7.66 1.30
CA ASN A 78 10.49 8.41 0.04
C ASN A 78 11.90 8.87 -0.41
N LEU A 79 12.92 8.04 -0.21
CA LEU A 79 14.33 8.32 -0.56
C LEU A 79 14.63 7.87 -1.99
N GLN A 80 14.05 8.56 -2.97
CA GLN A 80 14.07 8.15 -4.38
C GLN A 80 15.48 7.95 -4.95
N LYS A 81 16.48 8.75 -4.55
CA LYS A 81 17.85 8.59 -5.08
C LYS A 81 18.51 7.34 -4.51
N SER A 82 18.29 7.07 -3.23
CA SER A 82 18.75 5.83 -2.60
C SER A 82 18.05 4.60 -3.20
N VAL A 83 16.74 4.66 -3.46
CA VAL A 83 16.02 3.58 -4.18
C VAL A 83 16.70 3.30 -5.52
N SER A 84 16.94 4.32 -6.34
CA SER A 84 17.62 4.16 -7.64
C SER A 84 18.99 3.52 -7.50
N LYS A 85 19.81 4.04 -6.58
CA LYS A 85 21.18 3.55 -6.39
C LYS A 85 21.21 2.11 -5.87
N LEU A 86 20.33 1.74 -4.94
CA LEU A 86 20.23 0.36 -4.46
C LEU A 86 19.81 -0.61 -5.58
N LEU A 87 18.84 -0.23 -6.42
CA LEU A 87 18.42 -1.03 -7.57
C LEU A 87 19.53 -1.16 -8.64
N GLU A 88 20.32 -0.10 -8.87
CA GLU A 88 21.51 -0.14 -9.75
C GLU A 88 22.55 -1.17 -9.26
N PHE A 89 22.68 -1.32 -7.95
CA PHE A 89 23.54 -2.33 -7.29
C PHE A 89 22.86 -3.70 -7.11
N GLY A 90 21.70 -3.91 -7.72
CA GLY A 90 21.03 -5.21 -7.76
C GLY A 90 20.19 -5.57 -6.54
N ALA A 91 19.76 -4.59 -5.73
CA ALA A 91 18.76 -4.83 -4.68
C ALA A 91 17.52 -5.51 -5.28
N ASP A 92 17.06 -6.62 -4.70
CA ASP A 92 15.89 -7.34 -5.21
C ASP A 92 14.58 -6.63 -4.80
N PRO A 93 13.83 -6.03 -5.74
CA PRO A 93 12.55 -5.38 -5.42
C PRO A 93 11.47 -6.35 -4.95
N ASN A 94 11.68 -7.66 -5.14
CA ASN A 94 10.78 -8.73 -4.72
C ASN A 94 11.24 -9.42 -3.44
N LYS A 95 12.35 -8.99 -2.83
CA LYS A 95 12.78 -9.50 -1.53
C LYS A 95 11.64 -9.31 -0.54
N LYS A 96 11.21 -10.40 0.07
CA LYS A 96 10.19 -10.39 1.14
C LYS A 96 10.85 -10.06 2.46
N SER A 97 10.14 -9.32 3.30
CA SER A 97 10.57 -9.15 4.68
C SER A 97 10.51 -10.48 5.43
N GLU A 98 11.36 -10.61 6.44
CA GLU A 98 11.45 -11.80 7.29
C GLU A 98 11.22 -11.40 8.76
N PRO A 99 10.00 -10.93 9.13
CA PRO A 99 9.73 -10.46 10.48
C PRO A 99 9.92 -11.58 11.50
N PRO A 100 10.47 -11.29 12.69
CA PRO A 100 10.62 -12.30 13.75
C PRO A 100 9.30 -12.98 14.09
N SER A 101 9.31 -14.31 14.25
CA SER A 101 8.09 -15.12 14.50
C SER A 101 7.26 -14.71 15.72
N ASN A 102 7.86 -14.00 16.67
CA ASN A 102 7.22 -13.47 17.87
C ASN A 102 6.58 -12.08 17.67
N MET A 103 6.77 -11.46 16.51
CA MET A 103 6.08 -10.23 16.12
C MET A 103 4.88 -10.57 15.24
N ASN A 104 3.74 -9.91 15.50
CA ASN A 104 2.58 -9.96 14.61
C ASN A 104 2.78 -9.05 13.37
N ASN A 105 4.01 -8.92 12.86
CA ASN A 105 4.30 -8.08 11.71
C ASN A 105 4.04 -8.88 10.43
N GLU A 106 3.39 -8.23 9.47
CA GLU A 106 3.06 -8.82 8.19
C GLU A 106 4.29 -8.83 7.28
N VAL A 107 4.40 -9.87 6.44
CA VAL A 107 5.41 -9.93 5.40
C VAL A 107 5.10 -8.86 4.35
N THR A 108 6.11 -8.09 3.93
CA THR A 108 5.97 -7.03 2.92
C THR A 108 7.08 -7.11 1.87
N THR A 109 7.00 -6.25 0.85
CA THR A 109 8.02 -6.02 -0.19
C THR A 109 8.08 -4.54 -0.53
N ALA A 110 9.09 -4.12 -1.28
CA ALA A 110 9.23 -2.74 -1.74
C ALA A 110 8.01 -2.27 -2.58
N VAL A 111 7.48 -3.13 -3.47
CA VAL A 111 6.31 -2.81 -4.31
C VAL A 111 5.05 -2.63 -3.46
N PHE A 112 4.86 -3.47 -2.43
CA PHE A 112 3.72 -3.33 -1.51
C PHE A 112 3.77 -2.02 -0.72
N ILE A 113 4.93 -1.67 -0.17
CA ILE A 113 5.12 -0.39 0.54
C ILE A 113 4.84 0.79 -0.40
N ALA A 114 5.33 0.73 -1.64
CA ALA A 114 5.11 1.77 -2.63
C ALA A 114 3.63 1.90 -3.07
N SER A 115 2.84 0.85 -2.87
CA SER A 115 1.42 0.77 -3.22
C SER A 115 0.47 1.07 -2.06
N ASP A 116 1.02 1.42 -0.90
CA ASP A 116 0.26 1.72 0.30
C ASP A 116 0.54 3.14 0.79
N LYS A 117 -0.50 3.98 0.73
CA LYS A 117 -0.41 5.38 1.15
C LYS A 117 -0.11 5.52 2.64
N ALA A 118 -0.36 4.49 3.46
CA ALA A 118 -0.02 4.53 4.89
C ALA A 118 1.48 4.77 5.13
N TYR A 119 2.36 4.30 4.24
CA TYR A 119 3.80 4.55 4.35
C TYR A 119 4.21 5.89 3.75
N LYS A 120 3.79 6.19 2.51
CA LYS A 120 4.26 7.37 1.76
C LYS A 120 3.52 8.67 2.08
N ARG A 121 2.29 8.58 2.61
CA ARG A 121 1.35 9.69 2.87
C ARG A 121 0.99 10.55 1.65
N ASN A 122 1.37 10.11 0.45
CA ASN A 122 1.05 10.75 -0.81
C ASN A 122 0.68 9.69 -1.86
N CYS A 123 0.26 10.16 -3.03
CA CYS A 123 -0.13 9.35 -4.18
C CYS A 123 0.97 9.30 -5.26
N GLU A 124 2.21 9.69 -4.93
CA GLU A 124 3.32 9.72 -5.89
C GLU A 124 3.70 8.31 -6.30
N THR A 125 3.99 8.13 -7.59
CA THR A 125 4.19 6.80 -8.17
C THR A 125 5.59 6.58 -8.73
N ASP A 126 6.46 7.59 -8.72
CA ASP A 126 7.80 7.52 -9.32
C ASP A 126 8.63 6.34 -8.78
N ILE A 127 8.62 6.13 -7.46
CA ILE A 127 9.29 4.99 -6.82
C ILE A 127 8.66 3.65 -7.24
N LEU A 128 7.33 3.58 -7.34
CA LEU A 128 6.64 2.38 -7.79
C LEU A 128 7.03 2.03 -9.23
N GLU A 129 7.02 3.01 -10.12
CA GLU A 129 7.44 2.85 -11.50
C GLU A 129 8.90 2.40 -11.59
N LEU A 130 9.77 2.97 -10.75
CA LEU A 130 11.18 2.59 -10.69
C LEU A 130 11.38 1.14 -10.23
N LEU A 131 10.63 0.69 -9.22
CA LEU A 131 10.66 -0.69 -8.73
C LEU A 131 10.21 -1.66 -9.83
N VAL A 132 9.07 -1.40 -10.48
CA VAL A 132 8.55 -2.26 -11.56
C VAL A 132 9.50 -2.29 -12.75
N LYS A 133 10.11 -1.15 -13.11
CA LYS A 133 11.14 -1.07 -14.16
C LYS A 133 12.35 -1.98 -13.85
N HIS A 134 12.68 -2.18 -12.59
CA HIS A 134 13.76 -3.07 -12.15
C HIS A 134 13.26 -4.49 -11.78
N GLY A 135 12.08 -4.89 -12.26
CA GLY A 135 11.57 -6.25 -12.09
C GLY A 135 10.74 -6.48 -10.83
N GLY A 136 10.31 -5.42 -10.14
CA GLY A 136 9.33 -5.51 -9.07
C GLY A 136 7.99 -6.04 -9.58
N LYS A 137 7.45 -7.07 -8.91
CA LYS A 137 6.22 -7.75 -9.33
C LYS A 137 4.98 -7.03 -8.84
N ILE A 138 4.19 -6.50 -9.77
CA ILE A 138 2.98 -5.73 -9.47
C ILE A 138 1.78 -6.60 -9.05
N ASP A 139 1.84 -7.91 -9.26
CA ASP A 139 0.79 -8.88 -8.91
C ASP A 139 1.20 -9.89 -7.83
N ASP A 140 2.36 -9.67 -7.19
CA ASP A 140 2.78 -10.52 -6.09
C ASP A 140 1.75 -10.48 -4.96
N LYS A 141 1.68 -11.59 -4.21
CA LYS A 141 0.70 -11.78 -3.14
C LYS A 141 1.41 -11.88 -1.80
N ILE A 142 1.03 -11.03 -0.85
CA ILE A 142 1.46 -11.14 0.54
C ILE A 142 0.31 -11.63 1.42
N ASP A 143 0.67 -12.41 2.42
CA ASP A 143 -0.24 -12.90 3.43
C ASP A 143 -0.46 -11.79 4.48
N VAL A 144 -1.71 -11.36 4.61
CA VAL A 144 -2.19 -10.33 5.54
C VAL A 144 -3.08 -10.98 6.59
N LYS A 145 -2.83 -10.65 7.86
CA LYS A 145 -3.53 -11.20 9.01
C LYS A 145 -4.30 -10.07 9.70
N TYR A 146 -5.58 -9.98 9.39
CA TYR A 146 -6.47 -9.03 10.06
C TYR A 146 -6.56 -9.32 11.57
N LEU A 147 -6.51 -8.25 12.37
CA LEU A 147 -6.72 -8.32 13.82
C LEU A 147 -8.04 -9.04 14.13
N ASN A 148 -7.99 -10.01 15.04
CA ASN A 148 -9.13 -10.86 15.44
C ASN A 148 -9.68 -11.79 14.34
N SER A 149 -8.96 -11.98 13.24
CA SER A 149 -9.26 -12.99 12.22
C SER A 149 -8.46 -14.28 12.46
N ASN A 150 -9.15 -15.42 12.35
CA ASN A 150 -8.50 -16.75 12.34
C ASN A 150 -8.09 -17.21 10.93
N TYR A 151 -8.18 -16.33 9.92
CA TYR A 151 -7.77 -16.62 8.55
C TYR A 151 -6.81 -15.57 8.02
N ILE A 152 -5.95 -16.02 7.11
CA ILE A 152 -4.98 -15.21 6.35
C ILE A 152 -5.60 -14.87 4.99
N THR A 153 -5.44 -13.64 4.54
CA THR A 153 -5.78 -13.26 3.17
C THR A 153 -4.54 -12.98 2.35
N LYS A 154 -4.63 -13.27 1.06
CA LYS A 154 -3.65 -12.81 0.09
C LYS A 154 -4.11 -11.50 -0.50
N GLU A 155 -3.33 -10.46 -0.29
CA GLU A 155 -3.55 -9.13 -0.86
C GLU A 155 -2.60 -8.93 -2.04
N THR A 156 -2.99 -8.11 -3.02
CA THR A 156 -2.16 -7.65 -4.15
C THR A 156 -1.86 -6.15 -3.99
N PRO A 157 -0.83 -5.61 -4.65
CA PRO A 157 -0.56 -4.17 -4.67
C PRO A 157 -1.79 -3.33 -5.06
N LEU A 158 -2.55 -3.77 -6.07
CA LEU A 158 -3.81 -3.12 -6.46
C LEU A 158 -4.85 -3.10 -5.33
N MET A 159 -5.03 -4.23 -4.64
CA MET A 159 -5.98 -4.31 -3.53
C MET A 159 -5.62 -3.35 -2.40
N ILE A 160 -4.32 -3.18 -2.09
CA ILE A 160 -3.85 -2.27 -1.04
C ILE A 160 -4.05 -0.80 -1.45
N ALA A 161 -3.72 -0.45 -2.69
CA ALA A 161 -3.93 0.90 -3.22
C ALA A 161 -5.41 1.31 -3.22
N ILE A 162 -6.32 0.36 -3.49
CA ILE A 162 -7.77 0.62 -3.41
C ILE A 162 -8.18 1.02 -2.00
N LYS A 163 -7.63 0.39 -0.95
CA LYS A 163 -7.96 0.73 0.46
C LYS A 163 -7.44 2.11 0.87
N SER A 164 -6.41 2.58 0.19
CA SER A 164 -5.76 3.88 0.44
C SER A 164 -6.55 5.10 -0.07
N ASP A 165 -7.68 4.87 -0.77
CA ASP A 165 -8.50 5.91 -1.42
C ASP A 165 -7.65 6.89 -2.25
N CYS A 166 -6.85 6.32 -3.14
CA CYS A 166 -5.94 7.06 -4.01
C CYS A 166 -6.10 6.61 -5.46
N ILE A 167 -7.01 7.27 -6.17
CA ILE A 167 -7.32 6.93 -7.57
C ILE A 167 -6.09 7.01 -8.49
N ASP A 168 -5.17 7.96 -8.29
CA ASP A 168 -3.99 8.11 -9.14
C ASP A 168 -3.01 6.94 -8.98
N LEU A 169 -2.83 6.46 -7.75
CA LEU A 169 -2.03 5.26 -7.47
C LEU A 169 -2.70 4.01 -8.07
N VAL A 170 -4.03 3.89 -7.94
CA VAL A 170 -4.77 2.77 -8.57
C VAL A 170 -4.62 2.81 -10.09
N LYS A 171 -4.84 3.97 -10.72
CA LYS A 171 -4.66 4.14 -12.17
C LYS A 171 -3.26 3.71 -12.60
N LYS A 172 -2.24 4.16 -11.88
CA LYS A 172 -0.86 3.78 -12.18
C LYS A 172 -0.60 2.29 -12.03
N ILE A 173 -1.04 1.66 -10.95
CA ILE A 173 -0.86 0.21 -10.74
C ILE A 173 -1.54 -0.58 -11.87
N VAL A 174 -2.71 -0.15 -12.33
CA VAL A 174 -3.40 -0.77 -13.47
C VAL A 174 -2.66 -0.52 -14.79
N GLU A 175 -2.08 0.66 -15.01
CA GLU A 175 -1.20 0.96 -16.15
C GLU A 175 0.07 0.09 -16.16
N LEU A 176 0.61 -0.22 -14.98
CA LEU A 176 1.78 -1.09 -14.80
C LEU A 176 1.45 -2.58 -14.98
N GLY A 177 0.19 -2.92 -15.29
CA GLY A 177 -0.21 -4.27 -15.70
C GLY A 177 -0.81 -5.14 -14.61
N ALA A 178 -1.18 -4.56 -13.46
CA ALA A 178 -1.82 -5.33 -12.39
C ALA A 178 -3.13 -5.99 -12.83
N ASP A 179 -3.36 -7.21 -12.34
CA ASP A 179 -4.58 -7.98 -12.55
C ASP A 179 -5.77 -7.35 -11.81
N ILE A 180 -6.62 -6.67 -12.58
CA ILE A 180 -7.86 -6.04 -12.09
C ILE A 180 -8.95 -7.04 -11.70
N ASN A 181 -8.83 -8.30 -12.12
CA ASN A 181 -9.77 -9.37 -11.84
C ASN A 181 -9.23 -10.34 -10.79
N GLY A 182 -8.08 -10.02 -10.18
CA GLY A 182 -7.42 -10.87 -9.19
C GLY A 182 -8.32 -11.15 -7.98
N TYR A 183 -8.99 -12.28 -7.97
CA TYR A 183 -10.00 -12.62 -6.97
C TYR A 183 -9.45 -13.62 -5.95
N ASN A 184 -9.70 -13.35 -4.66
CA ASN A 184 -9.41 -14.29 -3.58
C ASN A 184 -10.72 -14.92 -3.12
N TYR A 185 -10.83 -16.24 -3.32
CA TYR A 185 -12.04 -17.05 -3.17
C TYR A 185 -12.67 -17.03 -1.77
N ILE A 186 -11.95 -16.57 -0.73
CA ILE A 186 -12.50 -16.49 0.62
C ILE A 186 -13.30 -15.19 0.78
N ASN A 187 -14.63 -15.31 0.83
CA ASN A 187 -15.61 -14.25 1.15
C ASN A 187 -15.82 -13.17 0.07
N GLY A 188 -15.43 -13.45 -1.16
CA GLY A 188 -15.63 -12.54 -2.27
C GLY A 188 -14.72 -11.32 -2.25
N LYS A 189 -13.46 -11.51 -1.83
CA LYS A 189 -12.44 -10.46 -1.85
C LYS A 189 -11.82 -10.34 -3.23
N GLY A 190 -11.66 -9.11 -3.70
CA GLY A 190 -11.23 -8.77 -5.05
C GLY A 190 -11.08 -7.25 -5.17
N PRO A 191 -10.44 -6.72 -6.23
CA PRO A 191 -10.36 -5.29 -6.45
C PRO A 191 -11.73 -4.60 -6.38
N LEU A 192 -12.73 -5.10 -7.13
CA LEU A 192 -14.08 -4.52 -7.12
C LEU A 192 -14.78 -4.60 -5.74
N ALA A 193 -14.59 -5.71 -5.02
CA ALA A 193 -15.15 -5.88 -3.69
C ALA A 193 -14.50 -4.93 -2.67
N ASN A 194 -13.17 -4.70 -2.76
CA ASN A 194 -12.49 -3.72 -1.92
C ASN A 194 -12.98 -2.30 -2.19
N CYS A 195 -13.26 -1.92 -3.44
CA CYS A 195 -13.85 -0.61 -3.73
C CYS A 195 -15.18 -0.41 -2.97
N ILE A 196 -15.98 -1.47 -2.90
CA ILE A 196 -17.30 -1.44 -2.25
C ILE A 196 -17.16 -1.37 -0.73
N VAL A 197 -16.32 -2.23 -0.14
CA VAL A 197 -16.09 -2.26 1.32
C VAL A 197 -15.55 -0.91 1.84
N HIS A 198 -14.78 -0.20 1.01
CA HIS A 198 -14.17 1.08 1.36
C HIS A 198 -14.94 2.31 0.83
N ASP A 199 -16.11 2.13 0.21
CA ASP A 199 -16.94 3.20 -0.39
C ASP A 199 -16.23 4.07 -1.46
N ASN A 200 -15.25 3.48 -2.16
CA ASN A 200 -14.43 4.13 -3.19
C ASN A 200 -15.07 3.98 -4.58
N LEU A 201 -16.23 4.61 -4.77
CA LEU A 201 -17.04 4.45 -5.97
C LEU A 201 -16.43 5.07 -7.24
N ASP A 202 -15.53 6.04 -7.11
CA ASP A 202 -14.78 6.57 -8.25
C ASP A 202 -13.76 5.56 -8.79
N ILE A 203 -13.07 4.84 -7.91
CA ILE A 203 -12.21 3.72 -8.28
C ILE A 203 -13.03 2.58 -8.87
N LEU A 204 -14.18 2.26 -8.28
CA LEU A 204 -15.09 1.24 -8.82
C LEU A 204 -15.55 1.59 -10.24
N GLU A 205 -15.95 2.85 -10.46
CA GLU A 205 -16.36 3.35 -11.78
C GLU A 205 -15.22 3.21 -12.79
N TYR A 206 -14.01 3.65 -12.43
CA TYR A 206 -12.83 3.53 -13.27
C TYR A 206 -12.57 2.06 -13.68
N LEU A 207 -12.58 1.13 -12.72
CA LEU A 207 -12.30 -0.28 -13.01
C LEU A 207 -13.38 -0.91 -13.90
N ILE A 208 -14.67 -0.63 -13.66
CA ILE A 208 -15.78 -1.24 -14.42
C ILE A 208 -15.95 -0.59 -15.80
N ILE A 209 -15.98 0.73 -15.86
CA ILE A 209 -16.37 1.47 -17.07
C ILE A 209 -15.16 1.70 -17.97
N GLU A 210 -14.04 2.18 -17.42
CA GLU A 210 -12.86 2.51 -18.23
C GLU A 210 -11.98 1.28 -18.48
N ARG A 211 -11.77 0.45 -17.46
CA ARG A 211 -10.89 -0.73 -17.55
C ARG A 211 -11.60 -2.04 -17.85
N LYS A 212 -12.94 -2.01 -17.94
CA LYS A 212 -13.78 -3.15 -18.32
C LYS A 212 -13.57 -4.39 -17.46
N ALA A 213 -13.31 -4.20 -16.16
CA ALA A 213 -13.18 -5.28 -15.18
C ALA A 213 -14.37 -6.26 -15.27
N GLU A 214 -14.07 -7.53 -15.05
CA GLU A 214 -15.08 -8.58 -15.02
C GLU A 214 -15.97 -8.39 -13.79
N ILE A 215 -17.28 -8.37 -14.01
CA ILE A 215 -18.26 -8.20 -12.94
C ILE A 215 -18.59 -9.60 -12.39
N PRO A 216 -18.21 -9.93 -11.15
CA PRO A 216 -18.53 -11.23 -10.58
C PRO A 216 -20.03 -11.34 -10.29
N SER A 217 -20.54 -12.58 -10.14
CA SER A 217 -21.94 -12.85 -9.78
C SER A 217 -22.33 -12.26 -8.44
N TYR A 218 -21.38 -12.09 -7.52
CA TYR A 218 -21.53 -11.33 -6.28
C TYR A 218 -20.20 -10.68 -5.87
N ILE A 219 -20.29 -9.54 -5.19
CA ILE A 219 -19.15 -8.76 -4.68
C ILE A 219 -19.08 -8.68 -3.16
N PHE A 220 -20.19 -8.97 -2.48
CA PHE A 220 -20.30 -8.87 -1.05
C PHE A 220 -21.16 -10.01 -0.52
N VAL A 221 -20.73 -10.60 0.59
CA VAL A 221 -21.44 -11.68 1.26
C VAL A 221 -21.83 -11.20 2.65
N ARG A 222 -23.13 -11.12 2.92
CA ARG A 222 -23.63 -11.01 4.28
C ARG A 222 -23.62 -12.40 4.89
N PRO A 223 -22.80 -12.67 5.91
CA PRO A 223 -22.80 -13.96 6.56
C PRO A 223 -24.16 -14.21 7.22
N SER A 224 -24.53 -15.48 7.37
CA SER A 224 -25.70 -15.85 8.16
C SER A 224 -25.52 -15.37 9.61
N HIS A 225 -26.50 -14.68 10.16
CA HIS A 225 -26.48 -14.20 11.55
C HIS A 225 -27.85 -14.38 12.18
N ASN A 226 -27.94 -15.11 13.30
CA ASN A 226 -29.22 -15.58 13.86
C ASN A 226 -30.02 -16.36 12.81
N ASN A 227 -31.31 -16.04 12.63
CA ASN A 227 -32.22 -16.69 11.68
C ASN A 227 -32.18 -16.08 10.25
N THR A 228 -31.22 -15.20 9.94
CA THR A 228 -31.08 -14.69 8.56
C THR A 228 -30.14 -15.60 7.76
N PRO A 229 -30.55 -16.02 6.54
CA PRO A 229 -29.69 -16.81 5.68
C PRO A 229 -28.51 -15.96 5.17
N ARG A 230 -27.43 -16.64 4.78
CA ARG A 230 -26.34 -16.02 4.02
C ARG A 230 -26.89 -15.38 2.75
N GLN A 231 -26.52 -14.14 2.48
CA GLN A 231 -26.92 -13.41 1.28
C GLN A 231 -25.70 -13.03 0.47
N GLU A 232 -25.72 -13.36 -0.82
CA GLU A 232 -24.77 -12.89 -1.82
C GLU A 232 -25.38 -11.67 -2.51
N LEU A 233 -24.61 -10.59 -2.64
CA LEU A 233 -25.07 -9.35 -3.26
C LEU A 233 -24.26 -9.06 -4.51
N THR A 234 -24.97 -8.82 -5.61
CA THR A 234 -24.44 -8.20 -6.82
C THR A 234 -24.00 -6.76 -6.56
N ILE A 235 -23.30 -6.15 -7.52
CA ILE A 235 -22.93 -4.72 -7.46
C ILE A 235 -24.19 -3.86 -7.38
N ILE A 236 -25.19 -4.13 -8.22
CA ILE A 236 -26.43 -3.33 -8.28
C ILE A 236 -27.21 -3.43 -6.97
N GLU A 237 -27.41 -4.64 -6.44
CA GLU A 237 -28.11 -4.83 -5.17
C GLU A 237 -27.42 -4.08 -4.03
N PHE A 238 -26.09 -4.23 -3.91
CA PHE A 238 -25.35 -3.53 -2.86
C PHE A 238 -25.48 -2.01 -2.99
N LEU A 239 -25.28 -1.47 -4.20
CA LEU A 239 -25.34 -0.03 -4.45
C LEU A 239 -26.74 0.56 -4.22
N ASN A 240 -27.80 -0.15 -4.59
CA ASN A 240 -29.18 0.29 -4.35
C ASN A 240 -29.54 0.37 -2.86
N GLU A 241 -28.90 -0.43 -2.03
CA GLU A 241 -29.09 -0.36 -0.58
C GLU A 241 -28.32 0.80 0.09
N GLN A 242 -27.31 1.37 -0.58
CA GLN A 242 -26.54 2.49 -0.05
C GLN A 242 -27.31 3.81 -0.17
N LYS A 243 -27.24 4.61 0.90
CA LYS A 243 -27.86 5.95 0.95
C LYS A 243 -26.77 7.01 0.82
N TYR A 244 -26.66 7.59 -0.38
CA TYR A 244 -25.83 8.78 -0.61
C TYR A 244 -26.72 10.02 -0.71
N PRO A 245 -26.31 11.19 -0.18
CA PRO A 245 -27.00 12.44 -0.42
C PRO A 245 -27.14 12.71 -1.91
N GLU A 246 -28.30 13.20 -2.34
CA GLU A 246 -28.58 13.47 -3.74
C GLU A 246 -27.51 14.40 -4.34
N ASN A 247 -26.98 14.03 -5.52
CA ASN A 247 -25.94 14.76 -6.25
C ASN A 247 -24.57 14.85 -5.53
N SER A 248 -24.35 14.10 -4.44
CA SER A 248 -23.01 13.91 -3.90
C SER A 248 -22.10 13.17 -4.88
N LYS A 249 -20.77 13.26 -4.68
CA LYS A 249 -19.78 12.55 -5.50
C LYS A 249 -20.15 11.06 -5.64
N ASN A 250 -20.37 10.36 -4.52
CA ASN A 250 -20.71 8.93 -4.53
C ASN A 250 -22.10 8.65 -5.12
N ASP A 251 -23.10 9.53 -4.94
CA ASP A 251 -24.40 9.41 -5.61
C ASP A 251 -24.27 9.44 -7.14
N LEU A 252 -23.41 10.31 -7.67
CA LEU A 252 -23.15 10.42 -9.10
C LEU A 252 -22.40 9.20 -9.65
N HIS A 253 -21.34 8.73 -8.97
CA HIS A 253 -20.63 7.50 -9.35
C HIS A 253 -21.58 6.29 -9.31
N ARG A 254 -22.37 6.15 -8.25
CA ARG A 254 -23.38 5.09 -8.10
C ARG A 254 -24.33 5.04 -9.30
N LYS A 255 -24.93 6.17 -9.67
CA LYS A 255 -25.86 6.28 -10.81
C LYS A 255 -25.19 5.87 -12.13
N ARG A 256 -23.96 6.32 -12.39
CA ARG A 256 -23.22 5.98 -13.62
C ARG A 256 -22.88 4.49 -13.70
N ILE A 257 -22.44 3.90 -12.59
CA ILE A 257 -22.12 2.46 -12.51
C ILE A 257 -23.38 1.64 -12.76
N ILE A 258 -24.49 1.90 -12.06
CA ILE A 258 -25.74 1.15 -12.23
C ILE A 258 -26.21 1.24 -13.69
N ASN A 259 -26.30 2.46 -14.23
CA ASN A 259 -26.72 2.66 -15.61
C ASN A 259 -25.81 1.94 -16.61
N TYR A 260 -24.49 1.91 -16.38
CA TYR A 260 -23.58 1.18 -17.26
C TYR A 260 -23.81 -0.34 -17.21
N ILE A 261 -24.02 -0.92 -16.03
CA ILE A 261 -24.21 -2.36 -15.86
C ILE A 261 -25.56 -2.82 -16.45
N GLU A 262 -26.63 -2.06 -16.26
CA GLU A 262 -27.98 -2.41 -16.74
C GLU A 262 -28.11 -2.32 -18.27
N ASN A 263 -27.29 -1.51 -18.93
CA ASN A 263 -27.32 -1.31 -20.39
C ASN A 263 -26.20 -2.06 -21.15
N ARG A 264 -25.56 -3.05 -20.51
CA ARG A 264 -24.44 -3.81 -21.08
C ARG A 264 -24.92 -5.02 -21.91
#